data_AF-A0A0G1ZLN1-F1
#
_entry.id   AF-A0A0G1ZLN1-F1
#
_cell.length_a   1.000
_cell.length_b   1.000
_cell.length_c   1.000
_cell.angle_alpha   90.00
_cell.angle_beta   90.00
_cell.angle_gamma   90.00
#
_symmetry.space_group_name_H-M   'P 1'
#
loop_
_entity.id
_entity.type
_entity.pdbx_description
1 polymer ?
#
loop_
_entity_poly.entity_id
_entity_poly.type
_entity_poly.pdbx_seq_one_letter_code
_entity_poly.pdbx_strand_id
1 'polypeptide(L)'
;MGRVFSWGEIVRKEVPHIKDFGHMCEEIRHELSRIDGVLGAVLFGSALNERFMERSDIDCLLVYDGMERPALTEVLHQLQASARKRHIPLEFIPVDEVSAREGIHTIGPSFAWHLEQAVKTHLVIKADPLRFIRLSDSANSQSARVEDVLGYLRRKILRFDQGIVELPVMAENEYFHFLRKILESPIHVARKVLWLSVPNLSSDSKAHVIRCYPDIVPSPLRGIFQTLLSMDSDYSREVLAELREPHEGRYIVALETIAKRAFWAFEFARANAIFVLNKFS
;
A
#
# COMPACT_ATOMS: atom_id res chain seq x y z
N MET A 1 1.81 -2.63 -6.50
CA MET A 1 2.93 -1.65 -6.49
C MET A 1 3.99 -2.22 -5.58
N GLY A 2 5.24 -1.81 -5.78
CA GLY A 2 6.25 -2.84 -5.79
C GLY A 2 7.26 -2.84 -4.65
N ARG A 3 7.47 -4.01 -4.04
CA ARG A 3 8.69 -4.33 -3.29
C ARG A 3 9.95 -3.90 -4.06
N VAL A 4 10.94 -3.45 -3.29
CA VAL A 4 12.32 -3.26 -3.74
C VAL A 4 13.13 -4.42 -3.16
N PHE A 5 13.87 -5.11 -4.02
CA PHE A 5 14.65 -6.30 -3.66
C PHE A 5 16.10 -5.93 -3.35
N SER A 6 16.74 -6.70 -2.49
CA SER A 6 18.20 -6.71 -2.39
C SER A 6 18.84 -7.39 -3.60
N TRP A 7 20.12 -7.10 -3.85
CA TRP A 7 20.86 -7.80 -4.90
C TRP A 7 20.92 -9.32 -4.65
N GLY A 8 21.11 -9.71 -3.38
CA GLY A 8 21.12 -11.13 -2.99
C GLY A 8 19.83 -11.85 -3.35
N GLU A 9 18.68 -11.18 -3.20
CA GLU A 9 17.38 -11.76 -3.59
C GLU A 9 17.24 -11.93 -5.10
N ILE A 10 17.72 -10.96 -5.89
CA ILE A 10 17.72 -11.05 -7.36
C ILE A 10 18.55 -12.25 -7.82
N VAL A 11 19.79 -12.39 -7.33
CA VAL A 11 20.70 -13.48 -7.73
C VAL A 11 20.20 -14.84 -7.29
N ARG A 12 19.65 -14.94 -6.07
CA ARG A 12 19.07 -16.18 -5.54
C ARG A 12 17.66 -16.50 -6.09
N LYS A 13 17.10 -15.61 -6.92
CA LYS A 13 15.73 -15.70 -7.45
C LYS A 13 14.68 -15.78 -6.34
N GLU A 14 14.92 -15.08 -5.24
CA GLU A 14 14.01 -14.95 -4.10
C GLU A 14 12.93 -13.88 -4.38
N VAL A 15 12.29 -13.99 -5.54
CA VAL A 15 11.27 -13.08 -6.04
C VAL A 15 9.98 -13.88 -6.26
N PRO A 16 8.79 -13.34 -5.89
CA PRO A 16 7.52 -14.00 -6.11
C PRO A 16 7.31 -14.47 -7.55
N HIS A 17 6.83 -15.70 -7.71
CA HIS A 17 6.22 -16.11 -8.96
C HIS A 17 4.78 -15.62 -9.03
N ILE A 18 4.38 -15.04 -10.16
CA ILE A 18 3.03 -14.48 -10.36
C ILE A 18 1.92 -15.53 -10.07
N LYS A 19 2.16 -16.79 -10.40
CA LYS A 19 1.21 -17.90 -10.18
C LYS A 19 0.97 -18.19 -8.70
N ASP A 20 1.93 -17.89 -7.83
CA ASP A 20 1.85 -18.20 -6.40
C ASP A 20 0.92 -17.26 -5.64
N PHE A 21 0.65 -16.07 -6.16
CA PHE A 21 -0.28 -15.13 -5.53
C PHE A 21 -1.70 -15.69 -5.45
N GLY A 22 -2.19 -16.33 -6.52
CA GLY A 22 -3.51 -16.96 -6.53
C GLY A 22 -3.62 -18.05 -5.48
N HIS A 23 -2.63 -18.95 -5.40
CA HIS A 23 -2.57 -19.98 -4.37
C HIS A 23 -2.53 -19.38 -2.95
N MET A 24 -1.74 -18.33 -2.75
CA MET A 24 -1.65 -17.66 -1.44
C MET A 24 -2.96 -17.00 -1.04
N CYS A 25 -3.68 -16.35 -1.96
CA CYS A 25 -5.00 -15.79 -1.71
C CYS A 25 -6.02 -16.87 -1.31
N GLU A 26 -6.00 -18.03 -1.98
CA GLU A 26 -6.87 -19.16 -1.61
C GLU A 26 -6.49 -19.76 -0.25
N GLU A 27 -5.20 -19.88 0.05
CA GLU A 27 -4.72 -20.36 1.35
C GLU A 27 -5.19 -19.41 2.48
N ILE A 28 -5.05 -18.09 2.31
CA ILE A 28 -5.56 -17.09 3.26
C ILE A 28 -7.07 -17.22 3.44
N ARG A 29 -7.82 -17.32 2.33
CA ARG A 29 -9.28 -17.48 2.38
C ARG A 29 -9.68 -18.75 3.12
N HIS A 30 -9.02 -19.86 2.82
CA HIS A 30 -9.30 -21.15 3.44
C HIS A 30 -9.06 -21.09 4.95
N GLU A 31 -7.86 -20.68 5.38
CA GLU A 31 -7.50 -20.64 6.79
C GLU A 31 -8.38 -19.66 7.58
N LEU A 32 -8.52 -18.41 7.13
CA LEU A 32 -9.29 -17.40 7.86
C LEU A 32 -10.80 -17.70 7.89
N SER A 33 -11.34 -18.42 6.91
CA SER A 33 -12.76 -18.81 6.92
C SER A 33 -13.11 -19.84 8.00
N ARG A 34 -12.12 -20.62 8.47
CA ARG A 34 -12.29 -21.74 9.40
C ARG A 34 -11.98 -21.39 10.85
N ILE A 35 -11.37 -20.23 11.09
CA ILE A 35 -11.11 -19.74 12.45
C ILE A 35 -12.39 -19.13 13.01
N ASP A 36 -12.84 -19.64 14.15
CA ASP A 36 -14.05 -19.14 14.83
C ASP A 36 -13.90 -17.66 15.21
N GLY A 37 -12.73 -17.29 15.76
CA GLY A 37 -12.40 -15.93 16.16
C GLY A 37 -12.30 -14.87 15.07
N VAL A 38 -12.28 -15.24 13.78
CA VAL A 38 -12.34 -14.24 12.69
C VAL A 38 -13.80 -13.83 12.49
N LEU A 39 -14.12 -12.54 12.58
CA LEU A 39 -15.48 -12.04 12.41
C LEU A 39 -15.79 -11.63 10.97
N GLY A 40 -14.78 -11.14 10.27
CA GLY A 40 -14.82 -10.78 8.85
C GLY A 40 -13.44 -10.36 8.37
N ALA A 41 -13.15 -10.57 7.10
CA ALA A 41 -11.90 -10.15 6.49
C ALA A 41 -12.09 -9.80 5.01
N VAL A 42 -11.16 -9.03 4.44
CA VAL A 42 -11.18 -8.67 3.02
C VAL A 42 -9.75 -8.56 2.51
N LEU A 43 -9.49 -9.17 1.35
CA LEU A 43 -8.25 -8.91 0.59
C LEU A 43 -8.43 -7.62 -0.21
N PHE A 44 -7.39 -6.78 -0.28
CA PHE A 44 -7.46 -5.53 -1.02
C PHE A 44 -6.15 -5.23 -1.76
N GLY A 45 -6.01 -4.02 -2.30
CA GLY A 45 -4.80 -3.60 -3.00
C GLY A 45 -4.63 -4.32 -4.34
N SER A 46 -3.48 -4.99 -4.53
CA SER A 46 -3.17 -5.68 -5.80
C SER A 46 -4.14 -6.85 -6.10
N ALA A 47 -4.75 -7.44 -5.07
CA ALA A 47 -5.74 -8.51 -5.22
C ALA A 47 -7.01 -8.07 -5.96
N LEU A 48 -7.40 -6.78 -5.88
CA LEU A 48 -8.64 -6.25 -6.46
C LEU A 48 -8.79 -6.46 -7.96
N ASN A 49 -7.68 -6.53 -8.68
CA ASN A 49 -7.68 -6.62 -10.12
C ASN A 49 -7.12 -7.94 -10.63
N GLU A 50 -6.76 -8.88 -9.74
CA GLU A 50 -6.10 -10.17 -10.03
C GLU A 50 -4.86 -10.05 -10.94
N ARG A 51 -4.30 -8.84 -11.02
CA ARG A 51 -3.14 -8.50 -11.86
C ARG A 51 -1.93 -8.33 -10.95
N PHE A 52 -1.42 -9.46 -10.47
CA PHE A 52 -0.18 -9.52 -9.72
C PHE A 52 1.02 -9.35 -10.65
N MET A 53 2.05 -8.71 -10.13
CA MET A 53 3.38 -8.64 -10.72
C MET A 53 4.38 -9.16 -9.69
N GLU A 54 5.62 -9.44 -10.09
CA GLU A 54 6.69 -9.95 -9.23
C GLU A 54 6.93 -9.08 -7.99
N ARG A 55 6.66 -7.78 -8.10
CA ARG A 55 6.82 -6.82 -7.01
C ARG A 55 5.57 -6.66 -6.14
N SER A 56 4.43 -7.27 -6.50
CA SER A 56 3.18 -7.12 -5.76
C SER A 56 3.25 -7.70 -4.35
N ASP A 57 2.35 -7.23 -3.52
CA ASP A 57 2.02 -7.69 -2.17
C ASP A 57 0.57 -8.21 -2.12
N ILE A 58 0.26 -8.89 -1.01
CA ILE A 58 -1.09 -9.24 -0.62
C ILE A 58 -1.42 -8.50 0.66
N ASP A 59 -2.45 -7.66 0.61
CA ASP A 59 -2.96 -6.93 1.75
C ASP A 59 -4.28 -7.52 2.23
N CYS A 60 -4.42 -7.71 3.54
CA CYS A 60 -5.62 -8.27 4.14
C CYS A 60 -6.01 -7.51 5.41
N LEU A 61 -7.23 -6.98 5.44
CA LEU A 61 -7.86 -6.46 6.65
C LEU A 61 -8.66 -7.60 7.28
N LEU A 62 -8.53 -7.79 8.58
CA LEU A 62 -9.40 -8.69 9.32
C LEU A 62 -9.84 -8.10 10.66
N VAL A 63 -11.09 -8.38 11.02
CA VAL A 63 -11.65 -8.08 12.34
C VAL A 63 -11.83 -9.40 13.09
N TYR A 64 -11.42 -9.45 14.35
CA TYR A 64 -11.40 -10.67 15.14
C TYR A 64 -11.87 -10.47 16.58
N ASP A 65 -12.36 -11.55 17.21
CA ASP A 65 -12.65 -11.59 18.65
C ASP A 65 -11.35 -11.55 19.45
N GLY A 66 -11.20 -10.56 20.33
CA GLY A 66 -10.03 -10.37 21.17
C GLY A 66 -9.69 -11.59 22.05
N MET A 67 -10.68 -12.41 22.41
CA MET A 67 -10.47 -13.65 23.18
C MET A 67 -9.74 -14.73 22.38
N GLU A 68 -9.89 -14.72 21.06
CA GLU A 68 -9.30 -15.69 20.13
C GLU A 68 -7.95 -15.23 19.54
N ARG A 69 -7.40 -14.12 20.07
CA ARG A 69 -6.14 -13.55 19.60
C ARG A 69 -4.99 -14.55 19.55
N PRO A 70 -4.75 -15.43 20.54
CA PRO A 70 -3.65 -16.38 20.48
C PRO A 70 -3.77 -17.38 19.32
N ALA A 71 -4.97 -17.95 19.11
CA ALA A 71 -5.24 -18.88 18.02
C ALA A 71 -5.10 -18.22 16.65
N LEU A 72 -5.66 -17.01 16.50
CA LEU A 72 -5.48 -16.23 15.28
C LEU A 72 -4.01 -15.91 15.01
N THR A 73 -3.25 -15.50 16.03
CA THR A 73 -1.84 -15.12 15.86
C THR A 73 -1.01 -16.28 15.31
N GLU A 74 -1.26 -17.50 15.79
CA GLU A 74 -0.60 -18.70 15.28
C GLU A 74 -0.91 -18.93 13.78
N VAL A 75 -2.17 -18.82 13.38
CA VAL A 75 -2.53 -18.96 11.95
C VAL A 75 -1.92 -17.86 11.10
N LEU A 76 -1.91 -16.60 11.57
CA LEU A 76 -1.26 -15.51 10.86
C LEU A 76 0.25 -15.74 10.72
N HIS A 77 0.91 -16.32 11.73
CA HIS A 77 2.32 -16.72 11.63
C HIS A 77 2.55 -17.83 10.60
N GLN A 78 1.66 -18.82 10.55
CA GLN A 78 1.73 -19.90 9.55
C GLN A 78 1.55 -19.36 8.13
N LEU A 79 0.55 -18.50 7.90
CA LEU A 79 0.34 -17.82 6.61
C LEU A 79 1.54 -16.94 6.23
N GLN A 80 2.12 -16.22 7.18
CA GLN A 80 3.36 -15.44 6.97
C GLN A 80 4.54 -16.34 6.59
N ALA A 81 4.74 -17.46 7.28
CA ALA A 81 5.79 -18.42 6.95
C ALA A 81 5.58 -19.03 5.55
N SER A 82 4.33 -19.33 5.21
CA SER A 82 3.92 -19.85 3.90
C SER A 82 4.18 -18.85 2.77
N ALA A 83 3.82 -17.58 2.98
CA ALA A 83 4.09 -16.48 2.05
C ALA A 83 5.59 -16.23 1.87
N ARG A 84 6.37 -16.26 2.97
CA ARG A 84 7.84 -16.12 2.93
C ARG A 84 8.53 -17.20 2.10
N LYS A 85 8.07 -18.46 2.17
CA LYS A 85 8.58 -19.55 1.32
C LYS A 85 8.35 -19.30 -0.18
N ARG A 86 7.34 -18.49 -0.51
CA ARG A 86 7.02 -18.05 -1.88
C ARG A 86 7.53 -16.64 -2.19
N HIS A 87 8.31 -16.06 -1.26
CA HIS A 87 8.83 -14.69 -1.32
C HIS A 87 7.76 -13.58 -1.42
N ILE A 88 6.49 -13.90 -1.19
CA ILE A 88 5.36 -12.99 -1.28
C ILE A 88 5.31 -12.11 -0.03
N PRO A 89 5.34 -10.76 -0.18
CA PRO A 89 5.04 -9.87 0.92
C PRO A 89 3.57 -9.98 1.27
N LEU A 90 3.29 -10.33 2.52
CA LEU A 90 1.94 -10.44 3.06
C LEU A 90 1.80 -9.43 4.19
N GLU A 91 0.81 -8.54 4.10
CA GLU A 91 0.51 -7.53 5.11
C GLU A 91 -0.90 -7.76 5.66
N PHE A 92 -0.97 -8.05 6.96
CA PHE A 92 -2.22 -8.13 7.69
C PHE A 92 -2.45 -6.84 8.46
N ILE A 93 -3.70 -6.36 8.43
CA ILE A 93 -4.21 -5.31 9.31
C ILE A 93 -5.22 -5.98 10.24
N PRO A 94 -4.77 -6.55 11.37
CA PRO A 94 -5.66 -7.12 12.36
C PRO A 94 -6.24 -6.02 13.25
N VAL A 95 -7.56 -6.02 13.43
CA VAL A 95 -8.27 -5.12 14.35
C VAL A 95 -9.14 -5.97 15.26
N ASP A 96 -8.95 -5.88 16.58
CA ASP A 96 -9.85 -6.58 17.50
C ASP A 96 -11.23 -5.91 17.51
N GLU A 97 -12.27 -6.68 17.79
CA GLU A 97 -13.65 -6.22 17.72
C GLU A 97 -13.94 -5.01 18.62
N VAL A 98 -13.36 -4.99 19.83
CA VAL A 98 -13.57 -3.88 20.77
C VAL A 98 -12.96 -2.61 20.20
N SER A 99 -11.70 -2.65 19.79
CA SER A 99 -11.04 -1.51 19.13
C SER A 99 -11.76 -1.09 17.85
N ALA A 100 -12.27 -2.04 17.07
CA ALA A 100 -13.06 -1.77 15.86
C ALA A 100 -14.32 -0.96 16.17
N ARG A 101 -15.09 -1.37 17.19
CA ARG A 101 -16.35 -0.74 17.59
C ARG A 101 -16.16 0.58 18.34
N GLU A 102 -15.09 0.70 19.11
CA GLU A 102 -14.76 1.93 19.85
C GLU A 102 -14.03 2.98 18.98
N GLY A 103 -13.68 2.63 17.73
CA GLY A 103 -12.94 3.52 16.83
C GLY A 103 -11.47 3.69 17.18
N ILE A 104 -10.89 2.79 17.98
CA ILE A 104 -9.49 2.80 18.41
C ILE A 104 -8.65 2.03 17.37
N HIS A 105 -8.62 2.54 16.14
CA HIS A 105 -7.93 1.89 15.02
C HIS A 105 -7.37 2.91 14.02
N THR A 106 -6.52 2.44 13.10
CA THR A 106 -5.85 3.31 12.11
C THR A 106 -6.66 3.52 10.82
N ILE A 107 -7.86 2.94 10.72
CA ILE A 107 -8.73 3.01 9.54
C ILE A 107 -9.41 4.37 9.47
N GLY A 108 -8.85 5.27 8.67
CA GLY A 108 -9.43 6.59 8.37
C GLY A 108 -10.43 6.56 7.20
N PRO A 109 -11.21 7.63 7.00
CA PRO A 109 -12.26 7.72 5.99
C PRO A 109 -11.81 7.35 4.56
N SER A 110 -10.65 7.86 4.11
CA SER A 110 -10.16 7.54 2.76
C SER A 110 -9.73 6.08 2.60
N PHE A 111 -9.28 5.44 3.68
CA PHE A 111 -8.92 4.02 3.66
C PHE A 111 -10.16 3.12 3.76
N ALA A 112 -11.14 3.50 4.58
CA ALA A 112 -12.44 2.82 4.60
C ALA A 112 -13.09 2.82 3.21
N TRP A 113 -13.10 3.96 2.51
CA TRP A 113 -13.60 4.02 1.13
C TRP A 113 -12.83 3.10 0.17
N HIS A 114 -11.51 2.95 0.32
CA HIS A 114 -10.72 2.00 -0.48
C HIS A 114 -11.14 0.54 -0.18
N LEU A 115 -11.36 0.22 1.10
CA LEU A 115 -11.83 -1.09 1.53
C LEU A 115 -13.26 -1.38 1.04
N GLU A 116 -14.13 -0.38 0.97
CA GLU A 116 -15.49 -0.54 0.42
C GLU A 116 -15.46 -0.97 -1.05
N GLN A 117 -14.47 -0.52 -1.83
CA GLN A 117 -14.31 -1.01 -3.21
C GLN A 117 -13.93 -2.50 -3.22
N ALA A 118 -13.15 -2.95 -2.25
CA ALA A 118 -12.81 -4.37 -2.11
C ALA A 118 -13.99 -5.23 -1.65
N VAL A 119 -14.79 -4.73 -0.70
CA VAL A 119 -15.98 -5.42 -0.20
C VAL A 119 -17.03 -5.63 -1.30
N LYS A 120 -17.10 -4.74 -2.29
CA LYS A 120 -17.99 -4.89 -3.46
C LYS A 120 -17.57 -6.00 -4.43
N THR A 121 -16.47 -6.68 -4.17
CA THR A 121 -15.93 -7.79 -4.99
C THR A 121 -15.99 -9.13 -4.24
N HIS A 122 -15.51 -10.21 -4.87
CA HIS A 122 -15.42 -11.57 -4.31
C HIS A 122 -14.25 -11.77 -3.32
N LEU A 123 -13.64 -10.69 -2.84
CA LEU A 123 -12.47 -10.73 -1.95
C LEU A 123 -12.81 -10.74 -0.46
N VAL A 124 -14.10 -10.71 -0.12
CA VAL A 124 -14.58 -10.85 1.25
C VAL A 124 -14.40 -12.30 1.72
N ILE A 125 -13.91 -12.45 2.95
CA ILE A 125 -13.70 -13.72 3.64
C ILE A 125 -14.60 -13.73 4.87
N LYS A 126 -15.46 -14.75 4.98
CA LYS A 126 -16.46 -14.96 6.05
C LYS A 126 -17.57 -13.90 6.10
N ALA A 127 -17.24 -12.63 6.27
CA ALA A 127 -18.18 -11.52 6.23
C ALA A 127 -17.47 -10.19 5.95
N ASP A 128 -18.25 -9.18 5.55
CA ASP A 128 -17.77 -7.80 5.39
C ASP A 128 -17.14 -7.30 6.71
N PRO A 129 -15.83 -7.02 6.77
CA PRO A 129 -15.18 -6.52 7.99
C PRO A 129 -15.60 -5.08 8.33
N LEU A 130 -16.05 -4.28 7.36
CA LEU A 130 -16.40 -2.87 7.58
C LEU A 130 -17.64 -2.72 8.46
N ARG A 131 -18.54 -3.73 8.51
CA ARG A 131 -19.71 -3.72 9.39
C ARG A 131 -19.36 -3.67 10.89
N PHE A 132 -18.12 -3.99 11.24
CA PHE A 132 -17.63 -3.99 12.62
C PHE A 132 -16.82 -2.74 12.97
N ILE A 133 -16.44 -1.94 11.98
CA ILE A 133 -15.53 -0.81 12.12
C ILE A 133 -16.38 0.46 12.30
N ARG A 134 -16.24 1.09 13.45
CA ARG A 134 -16.83 2.40 13.71
C ARG A 134 -15.91 3.50 13.21
N LEU A 135 -16.34 4.17 12.14
CA LEU A 135 -15.79 5.47 11.78
C LEU A 135 -16.44 6.55 12.66
N SER A 136 -15.73 7.64 12.94
CA SER A 136 -16.30 8.82 13.61
C SER A 136 -17.59 9.27 12.92
N ASP A 137 -18.61 9.72 13.66
CA ASP A 137 -19.88 10.19 13.09
C ASP A 137 -19.65 11.38 12.14
N SER A 138 -18.57 12.15 12.34
CA SER A 138 -18.15 13.24 11.47
C SER A 138 -17.26 12.82 10.31
N ALA A 139 -16.93 11.52 10.15
CA ALA A 139 -15.96 10.99 9.17
C ALA A 139 -16.26 11.40 7.72
N ASN A 140 -17.54 11.56 7.38
CA ASN A 140 -17.99 11.95 6.04
C ASN A 140 -18.12 13.46 5.86
N SER A 141 -17.97 14.26 6.92
CA SER A 141 -17.93 15.72 6.80
C SER A 141 -16.73 16.15 5.97
N GLN A 142 -16.90 17.20 5.16
CA GLN A 142 -15.82 17.71 4.30
C GLN A 142 -14.56 18.01 5.12
N SER A 143 -14.70 18.63 6.29
CA SER A 143 -13.58 18.93 7.19
C SER A 143 -12.84 17.68 7.66
N ALA A 144 -13.55 16.61 8.06
CA ALA A 144 -12.91 15.37 8.48
C ALA A 144 -12.18 14.66 7.33
N ARG A 145 -12.76 14.68 6.12
CA ARG A 145 -12.13 14.12 4.92
C ARG A 145 -10.83 14.86 4.59
N VAL A 146 -10.85 16.21 4.63
CA VAL A 146 -9.68 17.04 4.40
C VAL A 146 -8.59 16.75 5.44
N GLU A 147 -8.95 16.68 6.73
CA GLU A 147 -7.98 16.40 7.80
C GLU A 147 -7.41 14.98 7.73
N ASP A 148 -8.17 13.96 7.31
CA ASP A 148 -7.65 12.60 7.06
C ASP A 148 -6.53 12.61 6.00
N VAL A 149 -6.76 13.31 4.89
CA VAL A 149 -5.75 13.43 3.82
C VAL A 149 -4.56 14.28 4.26
N LEU A 150 -4.78 15.42 4.91
CA LEU A 150 -3.69 16.25 5.41
C LEU A 150 -2.86 15.53 6.47
N GLY A 151 -3.49 14.81 7.40
CA GLY A 151 -2.82 13.99 8.39
C GLY A 151 -1.96 12.90 7.75
N TYR A 152 -2.48 12.24 6.71
CA TYR A 152 -1.69 11.28 5.93
C TYR A 152 -0.49 11.95 5.23
N LEU A 153 -0.68 13.10 4.60
CA LEU A 153 0.38 13.82 3.90
C LEU A 153 1.46 14.33 4.87
N ARG A 154 1.08 14.88 6.03
CA ARG A 154 2.03 15.29 7.08
C ARG A 154 2.92 14.13 7.54
N ARG A 155 2.32 12.96 7.78
CA ARG A 155 3.08 11.74 8.14
C ARG A 155 4.04 11.31 7.03
N LYS A 156 3.62 11.40 5.76
CA LYS A 156 4.49 11.09 4.61
C LYS A 156 5.64 12.07 4.45
N ILE A 157 5.37 13.37 4.59
CA ILE A 157 6.37 14.44 4.54
C ILE A 157 7.44 14.19 5.61
N LEU A 158 7.02 14.01 6.87
CA LEU A 158 7.95 13.73 7.98
C LEU A 158 8.81 12.49 7.70
N ARG A 159 8.17 11.40 7.28
CA ARG A 159 8.88 10.13 7.02
C ARG A 159 9.87 10.23 5.86
N PHE A 160 9.53 10.97 4.80
CA PHE A 160 10.45 11.17 3.68
C PHE A 160 11.60 12.08 4.05
N ASP A 161 11.33 13.15 4.81
CA ASP A 161 12.36 14.08 5.28
C ASP A 161 13.40 13.36 6.15
N GLN A 162 12.93 12.63 7.17
CA GLN A 162 13.79 11.81 8.04
C GLN A 162 14.58 10.78 7.24
N GLY A 163 13.89 10.02 6.37
CA GLY A 163 14.56 9.00 5.57
C GLY A 163 15.59 9.57 4.61
N ILE A 164 15.37 10.75 4.02
CA ILE A 164 16.37 11.43 3.15
C ILE A 164 17.62 11.82 3.96
N VAL A 165 17.45 12.31 5.19
CA VAL A 165 18.57 12.66 6.08
C VAL A 165 19.36 11.41 6.47
N GLU A 166 18.67 10.30 6.73
CA GLU A 166 19.26 9.04 7.17
C GLU A 166 19.86 8.21 6.03
N LEU A 167 19.52 8.50 4.75
CA LEU A 167 19.95 7.73 3.57
C LEU A 167 21.43 7.29 3.58
N PRO A 168 22.41 8.15 3.93
CA PRO A 168 23.83 7.77 3.90
C PRO A 168 24.25 6.72 4.94
N VAL A 169 23.45 6.55 6.00
CA VAL A 169 23.76 5.69 7.16
C VAL A 169 22.68 4.63 7.41
N MET A 170 21.66 4.58 6.55
CA MET A 170 20.50 3.70 6.70
C MET A 170 20.92 2.23 6.57
N ALA A 171 20.45 1.37 7.47
CA ALA A 171 20.72 -0.06 7.38
C ALA A 171 20.07 -0.66 6.12
N GLU A 172 20.63 -1.74 5.58
CA GLU A 172 20.22 -2.31 4.29
C GLU A 172 18.69 -2.59 4.20
N ASN A 173 18.11 -3.24 5.20
CA ASN A 173 16.68 -3.53 5.22
C ASN A 173 15.82 -2.25 5.27
N GLU A 174 16.27 -1.25 6.03
CA GLU A 174 15.60 0.05 6.13
C GLU A 174 15.71 0.81 4.81
N TYR A 175 16.86 0.73 4.14
CA TYR A 175 17.12 1.33 2.83
C TYR A 175 16.14 0.80 1.78
N PHE A 176 16.03 -0.51 1.62
CA PHE A 176 15.07 -1.09 0.66
C PHE A 176 13.63 -0.77 1.02
N HIS A 177 13.29 -0.78 2.32
CA HIS A 177 11.95 -0.38 2.76
C HIS A 177 11.66 1.10 2.44
N PHE A 178 12.64 1.98 2.64
CA PHE A 178 12.53 3.40 2.31
C PHE A 178 12.32 3.61 0.81
N LEU A 179 13.16 3.00 -0.05
CA LEU A 179 13.00 3.08 -1.50
C LEU A 179 11.64 2.54 -1.97
N ARG A 180 11.14 1.45 -1.36
CA ARG A 180 9.77 0.95 -1.60
C ARG A 180 8.75 2.05 -1.31
N LYS A 181 8.85 2.74 -0.17
CA LYS A 181 7.91 3.81 0.20
C LYS A 181 8.00 5.03 -0.73
N ILE A 182 9.16 5.31 -1.33
CA ILE A 182 9.33 6.32 -2.38
C ILE A 182 8.55 5.92 -3.64
N LEU A 183 8.73 4.70 -4.14
CA LEU A 183 8.08 4.22 -5.37
C LEU A 183 6.56 4.04 -5.23
N GLU A 184 6.07 3.71 -4.03
CA GLU A 184 4.62 3.61 -3.74
C GLU A 184 3.94 4.99 -3.62
N SER A 185 4.71 6.00 -3.21
CA SER A 185 4.19 7.32 -2.85
C SER A 185 3.31 8.00 -3.91
N PRO A 186 3.66 8.03 -5.22
CA PRO A 186 2.89 8.79 -6.19
C PRO A 186 1.43 8.33 -6.24
N ILE A 187 1.19 7.02 -6.28
CA ILE A 187 -0.18 6.52 -6.40
C ILE A 187 -0.92 6.64 -5.07
N HIS A 188 -0.27 6.37 -3.94
CA HIS A 188 -0.97 6.44 -2.65
C HIS A 188 -1.37 7.87 -2.29
N VAL A 189 -0.51 8.85 -2.59
CA VAL A 189 -0.82 10.28 -2.43
C VAL A 189 -1.91 10.70 -3.42
N ALA A 190 -1.72 10.41 -4.71
CA ALA A 190 -2.67 10.80 -5.75
C ALA A 190 -4.08 10.22 -5.52
N ARG A 191 -4.18 8.96 -5.06
CA ARG A 191 -5.46 8.31 -4.73
C ARG A 191 -6.24 9.08 -3.66
N LYS A 192 -5.57 9.52 -2.59
CA LYS A 192 -6.23 10.26 -1.50
C LYS A 192 -6.69 11.64 -1.94
N VAL A 193 -5.87 12.34 -2.74
CA VAL A 193 -6.24 13.65 -3.30
C VAL A 193 -7.40 13.53 -4.31
N LEU A 194 -7.39 12.48 -5.14
CA LEU A 194 -8.50 12.19 -6.05
C LEU A 194 -9.80 11.90 -5.31
N TRP A 195 -9.74 11.10 -4.25
CA TRP A 195 -10.90 10.80 -3.41
C TRP A 195 -11.56 12.07 -2.84
N LEU A 196 -10.78 13.08 -2.45
CA LEU A 196 -11.31 14.38 -2.05
C LEU A 196 -11.92 15.17 -3.21
N SER A 197 -11.31 15.08 -4.39
CA SER A 197 -11.60 15.95 -5.52
C SER A 197 -12.76 15.49 -6.39
N VAL A 198 -13.07 14.19 -6.38
CA VAL A 198 -14.06 13.58 -7.28
C VAL A 198 -15.18 12.96 -6.44
N PRO A 199 -16.36 13.61 -6.37
CA PRO A 199 -17.55 12.98 -5.83
C PRO A 199 -17.84 11.68 -6.59
N ASN A 200 -18.07 10.58 -5.86
CA ASN A 200 -18.39 9.27 -6.44
C ASN A 200 -17.31 8.70 -7.39
N LEU A 201 -16.03 8.80 -6.99
CA LEU A 201 -14.93 8.13 -7.70
C LEU A 201 -15.29 6.65 -7.94
N SER A 202 -15.33 6.24 -9.21
CA SER A 202 -15.90 4.94 -9.61
C SER A 202 -14.91 3.77 -9.52
N SER A 203 -13.62 4.06 -9.35
CA SER A 203 -12.56 3.06 -9.23
C SER A 203 -11.36 3.64 -8.49
N ASP A 204 -10.69 2.82 -7.69
CA ASP A 204 -9.47 3.17 -6.96
C ASP A 204 -8.19 2.51 -7.55
N SER A 205 -8.33 1.86 -8.71
CA SER A 205 -7.26 1.11 -9.35
C SER A 205 -6.08 2.02 -9.70
N LYS A 206 -4.86 1.47 -9.72
CA LYS A 206 -3.64 2.20 -10.12
C LYS A 206 -3.84 2.89 -11.47
N ALA A 207 -4.41 2.17 -12.44
CA ALA A 207 -4.65 2.70 -13.79
C ALA A 207 -5.63 3.89 -13.78
N HIS A 208 -6.69 3.81 -12.99
CA HIS A 208 -7.64 4.92 -12.84
C HIS A 208 -6.98 6.15 -12.19
N VAL A 209 -6.19 5.94 -11.13
CA VAL A 209 -5.46 7.02 -10.45
C VAL A 209 -4.47 7.73 -11.39
N ILE A 210 -3.69 6.96 -12.16
CA ILE A 210 -2.72 7.52 -13.13
C ILE A 210 -3.44 8.40 -14.17
N ARG A 211 -4.60 7.95 -14.64
CA ARG A 211 -5.37 8.65 -15.67
C ARG A 211 -6.02 9.92 -15.13
N CYS A 212 -6.65 9.87 -13.96
CA CYS A 212 -7.53 10.96 -13.49
C CYS A 212 -6.81 12.00 -12.63
N TYR A 213 -5.73 11.65 -11.92
CA TYR A 213 -5.03 12.60 -11.05
C TYR A 213 -4.52 13.83 -11.81
N PRO A 214 -3.90 13.72 -13.01
CA PRO A 214 -3.40 14.88 -13.73
C PRO A 214 -4.47 15.93 -14.08
N ASP A 215 -5.73 15.53 -14.21
CA ASP A 215 -6.84 16.42 -14.60
C ASP A 215 -7.28 17.36 -13.46
N ILE A 216 -6.97 17.01 -12.20
CA ILE A 216 -7.44 17.76 -11.03
C ILE A 216 -6.37 18.67 -10.42
N VAL A 217 -5.09 18.51 -10.80
CA VAL A 217 -3.94 19.23 -10.21
C VAL A 217 -3.24 20.18 -11.20
N PRO A 218 -2.56 21.22 -10.70
CA PRO A 218 -1.78 22.14 -11.54
C PRO A 218 -0.56 21.47 -12.20
N SER A 219 -0.08 22.06 -13.30
CA SER A 219 1.02 21.52 -14.12
C SER A 219 2.28 21.10 -13.33
N PRO A 220 2.79 21.88 -12.35
CA PRO A 220 3.96 21.47 -11.58
C PRO A 220 3.78 20.13 -10.83
N LEU A 221 2.61 19.92 -10.22
CA LEU A 221 2.28 18.66 -9.53
C LEU A 221 2.18 17.49 -10.51
N ARG A 222 1.69 17.72 -11.74
CA ARG A 222 1.68 16.70 -12.80
C ARG A 222 3.10 16.29 -13.19
N GLY A 223 4.01 17.25 -13.33
CA GLY A 223 5.41 16.98 -13.68
C GLY A 223 6.12 16.11 -12.64
N ILE A 224 5.93 16.42 -11.35
CA ILE A 224 6.49 15.60 -10.25
C ILE A 224 5.87 14.20 -10.26
N PHE A 225 4.54 14.10 -10.41
CA PHE A 225 3.85 12.82 -10.48
C PHE A 225 4.38 11.93 -11.61
N GLN A 226 4.51 12.48 -12.82
CA GLN A 226 5.06 11.75 -13.97
C GLN A 226 6.51 11.29 -13.75
N THR A 227 7.34 12.13 -13.12
CA THR A 227 8.72 11.76 -12.75
C THR A 227 8.75 10.56 -11.79
N LEU A 228 7.88 10.55 -10.78
CA LEU A 228 7.81 9.43 -9.83
C LEU A 228 7.25 8.15 -10.49
N LEU A 229 6.29 8.28 -11.41
CA LEU A 229 5.76 7.13 -12.15
C LEU A 229 6.80 6.52 -13.09
N SER A 230 7.59 7.35 -13.78
CA SER A 230 8.66 6.84 -14.65
C SER A 230 9.71 6.09 -13.83
N MET A 231 10.07 6.59 -12.64
CA MET A 231 10.97 5.87 -11.73
C MET A 231 10.46 4.47 -11.33
N ASP A 232 9.18 4.32 -10.99
CA ASP A 232 8.59 3.01 -10.66
C ASP A 232 8.58 2.07 -11.88
N SER A 233 8.32 2.61 -13.08
CA SER A 233 8.34 1.86 -14.33
C SER A 233 9.76 1.42 -14.71
N ASP A 234 10.74 2.31 -14.57
CA ASP A 234 12.15 2.06 -14.86
C ASP A 234 12.69 0.96 -13.95
N TYR A 235 12.44 1.07 -12.65
CA TYR A 235 12.84 0.04 -11.68
C TYR A 235 12.14 -1.31 -11.94
N SER A 236 10.87 -1.31 -12.33
CA SER A 236 10.18 -2.57 -12.71
C SER A 236 10.88 -3.26 -13.88
N ARG A 237 11.27 -2.50 -14.90
CA ARG A 237 11.97 -3.04 -16.08
C ARG A 237 13.34 -3.56 -15.70
N GLU A 238 14.06 -2.85 -14.85
CA GLU A 238 15.37 -3.28 -14.36
C GLU A 238 15.26 -4.62 -13.62
N VAL A 239 14.34 -4.75 -12.66
CA VAL A 239 14.12 -6.02 -11.94
C VAL A 239 13.88 -7.18 -12.92
N LEU A 240 13.05 -6.99 -13.95
CA LEU A 240 12.79 -8.03 -14.94
C LEU A 240 14.01 -8.37 -15.81
N ALA A 241 14.84 -7.38 -16.14
CA ALA A 241 16.08 -7.61 -16.88
C ALA A 241 17.08 -8.41 -16.04
N GLU A 242 17.25 -8.02 -14.78
CA GLU A 242 18.21 -8.59 -13.84
C GLU A 242 17.81 -9.99 -13.37
N LEU A 243 16.52 -10.32 -13.36
CA LEU A 243 16.04 -11.70 -13.15
C LEU A 243 16.37 -12.65 -14.32
N ARG A 244 16.60 -12.11 -15.52
CA ARG A 244 16.97 -12.89 -16.72
C ARG A 244 18.49 -13.00 -16.86
N GLU A 245 19.17 -11.87 -16.70
CA GLU A 245 20.61 -11.74 -16.85
C GLU A 245 21.14 -10.81 -15.75
N PRO A 246 21.54 -11.38 -14.59
CA PRO A 246 22.00 -10.58 -13.45
C PRO A 246 23.28 -9.80 -13.76
N HIS A 247 23.24 -8.49 -13.51
CA HIS A 247 24.33 -7.53 -13.63
C HIS A 247 24.30 -6.51 -12.47
N GLU A 248 25.03 -6.82 -11.39
CA GLU A 248 25.05 -6.07 -10.13
C GLU A 248 25.22 -4.55 -10.31
N GLY A 249 26.16 -4.13 -11.16
CA GLY A 249 26.42 -2.71 -11.38
C GLY A 249 25.22 -1.92 -11.93
N ARG A 250 24.40 -2.51 -12.81
CA ARG A 250 23.21 -1.84 -13.34
C ARG A 250 22.13 -1.78 -12.28
N TYR A 251 21.95 -2.87 -11.53
CA TYR A 251 20.99 -2.92 -10.43
C TYR A 251 21.28 -1.88 -9.34
N ILE A 252 22.54 -1.75 -8.92
CA ILE A 252 22.98 -0.73 -7.95
C ILE A 252 22.69 0.69 -8.50
N VAL A 253 23.00 0.95 -9.77
CA VAL A 253 22.71 2.25 -10.40
C VAL A 253 21.21 2.57 -10.39
N ALA A 254 20.34 1.58 -10.60
CA ALA A 254 18.90 1.77 -10.51
C ALA A 254 18.45 2.14 -9.08
N LEU A 255 18.99 1.46 -8.06
CA LEU A 255 18.71 1.78 -6.65
C LEU A 255 19.20 3.18 -6.27
N GLU A 256 20.43 3.54 -6.65
CA GLU A 256 20.98 4.87 -6.42
C GLU A 256 20.15 5.96 -7.12
N THR A 257 19.62 5.68 -8.31
CA THR A 257 18.77 6.61 -9.04
C THR A 257 17.48 6.90 -8.26
N ILE A 258 16.90 5.88 -7.62
CA ILE A 258 15.73 6.06 -6.74
C ILE A 258 16.13 6.91 -5.52
N ALA A 259 17.24 6.57 -4.85
CA ALA A 259 17.71 7.27 -3.67
C ALA A 259 18.00 8.75 -3.93
N LYS A 260 18.73 9.06 -5.01
CA LYS A 260 19.06 10.44 -5.46
C LYS A 260 17.81 11.26 -5.79
N ARG A 261 16.70 10.60 -6.11
CA ARG A 261 15.41 11.22 -6.47
C ARG A 261 14.36 11.13 -5.35
N ALA A 262 14.72 10.65 -4.16
CA ALA A 262 13.80 10.53 -3.02
C ALA A 262 13.15 11.88 -2.64
N PHE A 263 13.87 12.99 -2.84
CA PHE A 263 13.34 14.34 -2.61
C PHE A 263 12.08 14.64 -3.42
N TRP A 264 11.89 14.02 -4.61
CA TRP A 264 10.68 14.22 -5.39
C TRP A 264 9.45 13.63 -4.71
N ALA A 265 9.57 12.54 -3.96
CA ALA A 265 8.45 11.99 -3.19
C ALA A 265 8.07 12.89 -2.02
N PHE A 266 9.07 13.49 -1.35
CA PHE A 266 8.86 14.53 -0.34
C PHE A 266 8.14 15.74 -0.95
N GLU A 267 8.67 16.30 -2.04
CA GLU A 267 8.08 17.46 -2.72
C GLU A 267 6.67 17.15 -3.24
N PHE A 268 6.43 15.94 -3.73
CA PHE A 268 5.11 15.52 -4.16
C PHE A 268 4.09 15.52 -3.02
N ALA A 269 4.46 14.96 -1.86
CA ALA A 269 3.60 14.96 -0.69
C ALA A 269 3.35 16.38 -0.16
N ARG A 270 4.42 17.21 -0.09
CA ARG A 270 4.36 18.61 0.35
C ARG A 270 3.48 19.47 -0.56
N ALA A 271 3.71 19.42 -1.86
CA ALA A 271 2.93 20.17 -2.83
C ALA A 271 1.46 19.74 -2.86
N ASN A 272 1.16 18.45 -2.68
CA ASN A 272 -0.22 17.99 -2.51
C ASN A 272 -0.87 18.51 -1.23
N ALA A 273 -0.12 18.60 -0.12
CA ALA A 273 -0.67 19.14 1.13
C ALA A 273 -1.07 20.61 0.96
N ILE A 274 -0.22 21.41 0.31
CA ILE A 274 -0.51 22.81 -0.02
C ILE A 274 -1.72 22.91 -0.96
N PHE A 275 -1.78 22.07 -1.99
CA PHE A 275 -2.91 22.02 -2.91
C PHE A 275 -4.23 21.71 -2.20
N VAL A 276 -4.23 20.71 -1.30
CA VAL A 276 -5.42 20.32 -0.54
C VAL A 276 -5.87 21.47 0.37
N LEU A 277 -4.94 22.09 1.11
CA LEU A 277 -5.22 23.24 1.96
C LEU A 277 -5.86 24.40 1.18
N ASN A 278 -5.33 24.74 0.00
CA ASN A 278 -5.82 25.89 -0.75
C ASN A 278 -7.15 25.62 -1.49
N LYS A 279 -7.47 24.36 -1.79
CA LYS A 279 -8.63 23.99 -2.60
C LYS A 279 -9.85 23.56 -1.78
N PHE A 280 -9.63 22.96 -0.61
CA PHE A 280 -10.69 22.27 0.13
C PHE A 280 -10.86 22.71 1.59
N SER A 281 -9.95 23.55 2.12
CA SER A 281 -10.11 24.23 3.41
C SER A 281 -10.66 25.63 3.23
#